data_AF-A0A820LLL8-F1
#
_entry.id   AF-A0A820LLL8-F1
#
_cell.length_a   1.000
_cell.length_b   1.000
_cell.length_c   1.000
_cell.angle_alpha   90.00
_cell.angle_beta   90.00
_cell.angle_gamma   90.00
#
_symmetry.space_group_name_H-M   'P 1'
#
loop_
_entity.id
_entity.type
_entity.pdbx_description
1 polymer ?
#
loop_
_entity_poly.entity_id
_entity_poly.type
_entity_poly.pdbx_seq_one_letter_code
_entity_poly.pdbx_strand_id
1 'polypeptide(L)'
;RMHDAQFPYDVQWTDIDAMRSNLDFTYDPTNFNGLPDLVRSLQSEGKHYVNIIDPGISPTQPPGTYPPYDDGLKRAIFMTKFNSNELIIGQVFFYLC
;
A
#
# COMPACT_ATOMS: atom_id res chain seq x y z
N ARG A 1 23.61 -9.63 -0.08
CA ARG A 1 23.55 -11.09 0.23
C ARG A 1 23.28 -11.94 -1.00
N MET A 2 22.07 -11.92 -1.59
CA MET A 2 21.77 -12.72 -2.78
C MET A 2 22.69 -12.37 -3.96
N HIS A 3 22.90 -11.06 -4.19
CA HIS A 3 23.83 -10.56 -5.19
C HIS A 3 25.29 -11.00 -4.92
N ASP A 4 25.80 -10.78 -3.72
CA ASP A 4 27.18 -11.15 -3.34
C ASP A 4 27.44 -12.68 -3.43
N ALA A 5 26.40 -13.48 -3.15
CA ALA A 5 26.44 -14.93 -3.27
C ALA A 5 26.19 -15.44 -4.71
N GLN A 6 26.02 -14.53 -5.67
CA GLN A 6 25.75 -14.83 -7.08
C GLN A 6 24.50 -15.69 -7.31
N PHE A 7 23.51 -15.59 -6.43
CA PHE A 7 22.20 -16.23 -6.66
C PHE A 7 21.37 -15.39 -7.62
N PRO A 8 20.78 -15.99 -8.68
CA PRO A 8 19.87 -15.30 -9.57
C PRO A 8 18.67 -14.74 -8.82
N TYR A 9 18.32 -13.48 -9.10
CA TYR A 9 17.24 -12.77 -8.45
C TYR A 9 16.87 -11.52 -9.25
N ASP A 10 15.61 -11.48 -9.70
CA ASP A 10 15.11 -10.45 -10.61
C ASP A 10 14.17 -9.44 -9.95
N VAL A 11 13.50 -9.81 -8.84
CA VAL A 11 12.40 -9.01 -8.27
C VAL A 11 12.45 -8.94 -6.75
N GLN A 12 12.47 -7.72 -6.19
CA GLN A 12 12.24 -7.49 -4.77
C GLN A 12 10.77 -7.32 -4.44
N TRP A 13 10.30 -8.13 -3.49
CA TRP A 13 8.95 -8.05 -2.98
C TRP A 13 8.96 -7.43 -1.58
N THR A 14 7.96 -6.59 -1.27
CA THR A 14 7.69 -6.16 0.10
C THR A 14 6.22 -6.37 0.43
N ASP A 15 5.98 -6.72 1.69
CA ASP A 15 4.65 -6.92 2.23
C ASP A 15 4.13 -5.60 2.83
N ILE A 16 3.07 -5.69 3.64
CA ILE A 16 2.35 -4.57 4.23
C ILE A 16 3.21 -3.72 5.18
N ASP A 17 4.32 -4.26 5.67
CA ASP A 17 5.26 -3.58 6.56
C ASP A 17 5.95 -2.38 5.91
N ALA A 18 6.01 -2.34 4.57
CA ALA A 18 6.49 -1.18 3.84
C ALA A 18 5.58 0.05 3.99
N MET A 19 4.31 -0.12 4.37
CA MET A 19 3.30 0.94 4.40
C MET A 19 3.22 1.64 5.76
N ARG A 20 2.87 2.94 5.75
CA ARG A 20 2.63 3.68 6.98
C ARG A 20 1.31 3.20 7.59
N SER A 21 1.36 2.60 8.78
CA SER A 21 0.17 2.13 9.49
C SER A 21 -0.72 1.20 8.64
N ASN A 22 -0.11 0.41 7.76
CA ASN A 22 -0.79 -0.52 6.85
C ASN A 22 -1.78 0.16 5.87
N LEU A 23 -1.56 1.44 5.55
CA LEU A 23 -2.39 2.18 4.60
C LEU A 23 -1.83 2.02 3.19
N ASP A 24 -2.63 1.47 2.27
CA ASP A 24 -2.29 1.38 0.86
C ASP A 24 -1.86 2.74 0.29
N PHE A 25 -0.98 2.70 -0.72
CA PHE A 25 -0.45 3.89 -1.39
C PHE A 25 0.36 4.84 -0.48
N THR A 26 0.86 4.33 0.64
CA THR A 26 1.81 5.02 1.51
C THR A 26 3.09 4.18 1.67
N TYR A 27 4.15 4.79 2.21
CA TYR A 27 5.28 4.03 2.73
C TYR A 27 5.71 4.59 4.10
N ASP A 28 6.25 3.74 4.97
CA ASP A 28 6.72 4.14 6.30
C ASP A 28 7.99 4.99 6.18
N PRO A 29 7.96 6.29 6.51
CA PRO A 29 9.09 7.19 6.36
C PRO A 29 10.18 6.97 7.42
N THR A 30 9.97 6.09 8.41
CA THR A 30 10.93 5.76 9.46
C THR A 30 11.67 4.48 9.09
N ASN A 31 10.93 3.38 8.91
CA ASN A 31 11.53 2.07 8.64
C ASN A 31 11.91 1.87 7.16
N PHE A 32 11.24 2.59 6.25
CA PHE A 32 11.42 2.48 4.79
C PHE A 32 11.81 3.82 4.15
N ASN A 33 12.54 4.68 4.86
CA ASN A 33 12.92 6.03 4.42
C ASN A 33 13.69 6.08 3.08
N GLY A 34 14.47 5.03 2.77
CA GLY A 34 15.26 4.90 1.55
C GLY A 34 14.59 4.08 0.45
N LEU A 35 13.31 3.70 0.60
CA LEU A 35 12.62 2.86 -0.36
C LEU A 35 12.65 3.43 -1.79
N PRO A 36 12.46 4.74 -2.04
CA PRO A 36 12.58 5.29 -3.39
C PRO A 36 13.98 5.13 -4.01
N ASP A 37 15.05 5.24 -3.21
CA ASP A 37 16.43 5.05 -3.68
C ASP A 37 16.71 3.57 -3.95
N LEU A 38 16.21 2.67 -3.11
CA LEU A 38 16.29 1.23 -3.33
C LEU A 38 15.64 0.84 -4.65
N VAL A 39 14.42 1.32 -4.93
CA VAL A 39 13.71 1.04 -6.18
C VAL A 39 14.50 1.54 -7.39
N ARG A 40 15.09 2.75 -7.31
CA ARG A 40 15.95 3.27 -8.38
C ARG A 40 17.20 2.41 -8.62
N SER A 41 17.84 1.94 -7.55
CA SER A 41 19.01 1.05 -7.64
C SER A 41 18.66 -0.29 -8.27
N LEU A 42 17.51 -0.88 -7.89
CA LEU A 42 17.05 -2.12 -8.51
C LEU A 42 16.80 -1.93 -10.01
N GLN A 43 16.13 -0.83 -10.39
CA GLN A 43 15.86 -0.53 -11.79
C GLN A 43 17.14 -0.29 -12.61
N SER A 44 18.16 0.39 -12.06
CA SER A 44 19.44 0.58 -12.76
C SER A 44 20.24 -0.71 -12.94
N GLU A 45 19.98 -1.72 -12.12
CA GLU A 45 20.52 -3.09 -12.24
C GLU A 45 19.66 -4.01 -13.13
N GLY A 46 18.59 -3.49 -13.74
CA GLY A 46 17.67 -4.28 -14.57
C GLY A 46 16.72 -5.18 -13.78
N LYS A 47 16.57 -4.92 -12.47
CA LYS A 47 15.66 -5.65 -11.56
C LYS A 47 14.35 -4.90 -11.38
N HIS A 48 13.36 -5.60 -10.84
CA HIS A 48 12.03 -5.07 -10.57
C HIS A 48 11.74 -5.02 -9.07
N TYR A 49 10.73 -4.22 -8.72
CA TYR A 49 10.21 -4.11 -7.36
C TYR A 49 8.70 -4.26 -7.40
N VAL A 50 8.15 -5.06 -6.47
CA VAL A 50 6.72 -5.31 -6.33
C VAL A 50 6.34 -5.15 -4.87
N ASN A 51 5.40 -4.26 -4.59
CA ASN A 51 4.76 -4.17 -3.28
C ASN A 51 3.39 -4.84 -3.31
N ILE A 52 2.96 -5.38 -2.17
CA ILE A 52 1.56 -5.76 -1.98
C ILE A 52 0.66 -4.51 -2.04
N ILE A 53 -0.59 -4.69 -2.46
CA ILE A 53 -1.69 -3.72 -2.36
C ILE A 53 -2.94 -4.50 -1.95
N ASP A 54 -3.67 -4.00 -0.97
CA ASP A 54 -4.92 -4.58 -0.52
C ASP A 54 -6.14 -3.85 -1.14
N PRO A 55 -7.32 -4.49 -1.21
CA PRO A 55 -8.52 -3.84 -1.71
C PRO A 55 -9.24 -2.97 -0.66
N GLY A 56 -8.97 -3.19 0.63
CA GLY A 56 -9.65 -2.51 1.73
C GLY A 56 -9.00 -1.16 2.05
N ILE A 57 -9.78 -0.07 2.01
CA ILE A 57 -9.26 1.28 2.21
C ILE A 57 -9.73 1.83 3.56
N SER A 58 -8.79 2.17 4.45
CA SER A 58 -9.13 2.64 5.80
C SER A 58 -9.98 3.93 5.79
N PRO A 59 -11.13 3.95 6.49
CA PRO A 59 -12.01 5.11 6.59
C PRO A 59 -11.72 5.99 7.81
N THR A 60 -10.65 5.69 8.56
CA THR A 60 -10.44 6.22 9.92
C THR A 60 -9.59 7.48 9.98
N GLN A 61 -8.94 7.84 8.88
CA GLN A 61 -8.10 9.04 8.81
C GLN A 61 -8.96 10.32 8.74
N PRO A 62 -8.48 11.46 9.28
CA PRO A 62 -9.18 12.73 9.14
C PRO A 62 -9.41 13.10 7.66
N PRO A 63 -10.54 13.74 7.32
CA PRO A 63 -10.82 14.18 5.95
C PRO A 63 -9.67 15.01 5.36
N GLY A 64 -9.26 14.70 4.13
CA GLY A 64 -8.18 15.38 3.43
C GLY A 64 -6.77 14.89 3.77
N THR A 65 -6.62 13.86 4.61
CA THR A 65 -5.30 13.31 5.00
C THR A 65 -5.00 11.95 4.38
N TYR A 66 -5.99 11.29 3.77
CA TYR A 66 -5.83 10.00 3.12
C TYR A 66 -6.54 10.00 1.75
N PRO A 67 -5.87 10.48 0.69
CA PRO A 67 -6.48 10.66 -0.62
C PRO A 67 -7.17 9.42 -1.22
N PRO A 68 -6.65 8.18 -1.06
CA PRO A 68 -7.35 6.98 -1.53
C PRO A 68 -8.79 6.87 -1.00
N TYR A 69 -9.00 7.18 0.28
CA TYR A 69 -10.34 7.17 0.87
C TYR A 69 -11.18 8.38 0.40
N ASP A 70 -10.61 9.59 0.49
CA ASP A 70 -11.32 10.82 0.12
C ASP A 70 -11.78 10.82 -1.34
N ASP A 71 -10.93 10.38 -2.26
CA ASP A 71 -11.25 10.30 -3.68
C ASP A 71 -12.20 9.13 -3.98
N GLY A 72 -12.09 8.03 -3.23
CA GLY A 72 -13.03 6.93 -3.31
C GLY A 72 -14.46 7.36 -2.95
N LEU A 73 -14.61 8.19 -1.92
CA LEU A 73 -15.90 8.79 -1.53
C LEU A 73 -16.44 9.71 -2.62
N LYS A 74 -15.62 10.64 -3.14
CA LYS A 74 -16.04 11.59 -4.19
C LYS A 74 -16.52 10.89 -5.46
N ARG A 75 -15.91 9.75 -5.79
CA ARG A 75 -16.21 8.96 -7.00
C ARG A 75 -17.28 7.89 -6.77
N ALA A 76 -17.75 7.72 -5.53
CA ALA A 76 -18.74 6.70 -5.16
C ALA A 76 -18.35 5.28 -5.61
N ILE A 77 -17.10 4.86 -5.35
CA ILE A 77 -16.57 3.55 -5.77
C ILE A 77 -16.59 2.46 -4.68
N PHE A 78 -16.93 2.83 -3.44
CA PHE A 78 -17.04 1.87 -2.34
C PHE A 78 -18.36 1.11 -2.36
N MET A 79 -18.35 -0.11 -1.82
CA MET A 79 -19.55 -0.91 -1.67
C MET A 79 -20.50 -0.31 -0.63
N THR A 80 -21.80 -0.27 -0.95
CA THR A 80 -22.86 0.15 -0.04
C THR A 80 -23.75 -1.01 0.37
N LYS A 81 -24.49 -0.85 1.47
CA LYS A 81 -25.50 -1.83 1.87
C LYS A 81 -26.65 -1.85 0.86
N PHE A 82 -27.36 -2.98 0.80
CA PHE A 82 -28.52 -3.13 -0.08
C PHE A 82 -29.58 -2.05 0.20
N ASN A 83 -30.02 -1.37 -0.86
CA ASN A 83 -31.00 -0.27 -0.81
C ASN A 83 -30.63 0.91 0.11
N SER A 84 -29.34 1.16 0.37
CA SER A 84 -28.89 2.38 1.06
C SER A 84 -27.61 2.96 0.43
N ASN A 85 -27.32 4.21 0.78
CA ASN A 85 -26.05 4.87 0.45
C ASN A 85 -25.02 4.75 1.59
N GLU A 86 -25.30 3.89 2.57
CA GLU A 86 -24.39 3.64 3.68
C GLU A 86 -23.29 2.69 3.24
N LEU A 87 -22.03 3.07 3.48
CA LEU A 87 -20.88 2.22 3.19
C LEU A 87 -20.91 0.95 4.03
N ILE A 88 -20.41 -0.15 3.45
CA ILE A 88 -20.08 -1.34 4.21
C ILE A 88 -18.69 -1.13 4.82
N ILE A 89 -18.59 -1.25 6.14
CA ILE A 89 -17.33 -1.21 6.88
C ILE A 89 -16.96 -2.63 7.31
N GLY A 90 -15.83 -3.12 6.81
CA GLY A 90 -15.21 -4.38 7.17
C GLY A 90 -14.00 -4.18 8.08
N GLN A 91 -13.29 -5.28 8.33
CA GLN A 91 -12.02 -5.29 9.05
C GLN A 91 -11.08 -6.28 8.38
N VAL A 92 -9.88 -5.83 8.03
CA VAL A 92 -8.84 -6.63 7.37
C VAL A 92 -7.52 -6.41 8.09
N PHE A 93 -6.74 -7.50 8.26
CA PHE A 93 -5.55 -7.56 9.12
C PHE A 93 -5.80 -6.97 10.52
N PHE A 94 -5.49 -5.68 10.68
CA PHE A 94 -5.53 -4.96 11.94
C PHE A 94 -6.27 -3.61 11.84
N TYR A 95 -6.95 -3.31 10.73
CA TYR A 95 -7.65 -2.03 10.53
C TYR A 95 -9.04 -2.18 9.91
N LEU A 96 -9.90 -1.18 10.15
CA LEU A 96 -11.21 -1.06 9.51
C LEU A 96 -11.03 -0.62 8.06
N CYS A 97 -11.84 -1.13 7.14
CA CYS A 97 -11.82 -0.81 5.73
C CYS A 97 -13.22 -0.71 5.12
#